data_AF-H3H6P6-F1
#
_entry.id   AF-H3H6P6-F1
#
_cell.length_a   1.000
_cell.length_b   1.000
_cell.length_c   1.000
_cell.angle_alpha   90.00
_cell.angle_beta   90.00
_cell.angle_gamma   90.00
#
_symmetry.space_group_name_H-M   'P 1'
#
loop_
_entity.id
_entity.type
_entity.pdbx_description
1 polymer ?
#
loop_
_entity_poly.entity_id
_entity_poly.type
_entity_poly.pdbx_seq_one_letter_code
_entity_poly.pdbx_strand_id
1 'polypeptide(L)'
;MLPTLGSVAAVVQQHSSAGALQQVGPLVSSFMGPSPTLSLSEACKLQSLALLDWIWASSCTSDGTRSPHWSLSNFLRSDKFYHRWQFAAALKVAVEKEDVALLKWVFSHFQSCVVTPDLVDLVAEQGNISVLQFLLANASQESEGNKVEWGGDSIQQALAKGKLDAAHWLYSNIPLEGMNRQQRTWTIKAAMDAGDLDFCKVMMPIGRCLLDYSEYCSTPEVVEWKLDCGYLKRDVFDAVVSIRDLVPTGRVDLMQRISDEHHELPGDSEWPGEWQDALNDACHAGKLPVVK
;
A
#
# COMPACT_ATOMS: atom_id res chain seq x y z
N MET A 1 6.65 18.55 -33.50
CA MET A 1 7.32 19.86 -33.34
C MET A 1 7.41 20.09 -31.83
N LEU A 2 8.61 20.33 -31.28
CA LEU A 2 8.80 20.50 -29.84
C LEU A 2 7.98 21.70 -29.33
N PRO A 3 7.24 21.58 -28.22
CA PRO A 3 6.54 22.71 -27.64
C PRO A 3 7.54 23.79 -27.20
N THR A 4 7.27 25.03 -27.58
CA THR A 4 8.11 26.18 -27.19
C THR A 4 7.82 26.54 -25.74
N LEU A 5 8.85 26.68 -24.91
CA LEU A 5 8.68 27.11 -23.52
C LEU A 5 8.05 28.52 -23.48
N GLY A 6 7.14 28.77 -22.54
CA GLY A 6 6.43 30.06 -22.44
C GLY A 6 7.38 31.26 -22.29
N SER A 7 8.50 31.09 -21.57
CA SER A 7 9.56 32.10 -21.46
C SER A 7 10.22 32.40 -22.81
N VAL A 8 10.52 31.36 -23.59
CA VAL A 8 11.12 31.49 -24.93
C VAL A 8 10.11 32.12 -25.89
N ALA A 9 8.84 31.71 -25.84
CA ALA A 9 7.77 32.28 -26.65
C ALA A 9 7.59 33.79 -26.38
N ALA A 10 7.62 34.21 -25.10
CA ALA A 10 7.52 35.61 -24.71
C ALA A 10 8.69 36.45 -25.26
N VAL A 11 9.93 35.94 -25.14
CA VAL A 11 11.12 36.60 -25.69
C VAL A 11 11.05 36.69 -27.22
N VAL A 12 10.67 35.59 -27.89
CA VAL A 12 10.54 35.57 -29.37
C VAL A 12 9.46 36.53 -29.85
N GLN A 13 8.34 36.67 -29.13
CA GLN A 13 7.27 37.62 -29.47
C GLN A 13 7.67 39.08 -29.28
N GLN A 14 8.45 39.40 -28.24
CA GLN A 14 8.96 40.75 -28.00
C GLN A 14 9.96 41.21 -29.07
N HIS A 15 10.62 40.27 -29.76
CA HIS A 15 11.60 40.55 -30.83
C HIS A 15 11.09 40.21 -32.24
N SER A 16 9.78 40.33 -32.45
CA SER A 16 9.02 39.90 -33.65
C SER A 16 9.42 40.55 -34.99
N SER A 17 10.40 41.45 -35.03
CA SER A 17 10.96 42.01 -36.27
C SER A 17 11.96 41.09 -36.99
N ALA A 18 12.25 39.89 -36.47
CA ALA A 18 13.09 38.90 -37.14
C ALA A 18 12.38 37.53 -37.26
N GLY A 19 11.83 37.23 -38.44
CA GLY A 19 11.21 35.91 -38.74
C GLY A 19 12.14 34.71 -38.51
N ALA A 20 13.46 34.94 -38.45
CA ALA A 20 14.45 33.95 -38.04
C ALA A 20 14.22 33.43 -36.61
N LEU A 21 13.81 34.28 -35.65
CA LEU A 21 13.67 33.90 -34.23
C LEU A 21 12.53 32.91 -33.97
N GLN A 22 11.50 32.90 -34.82
CA GLN A 22 10.43 31.90 -34.74
C GLN A 22 10.96 30.49 -35.03
N GLN A 23 11.96 30.34 -35.91
CA GLN A 23 12.58 29.05 -36.21
C GLN A 23 13.54 28.58 -35.11
N VAL A 24 14.13 29.51 -34.33
CA VAL A 24 15.07 29.18 -33.24
C VAL A 24 14.35 28.87 -31.92
N GLY A 25 13.09 29.30 -31.75
CA GLY A 25 12.30 29.05 -30.53
C GLY A 25 12.28 27.59 -30.06
N PRO A 26 12.00 26.61 -30.95
CA PRO A 26 12.09 25.19 -30.61
C PRO A 26 13.50 24.72 -30.24
N LEU A 27 14.55 25.28 -30.86
CA LEU A 27 15.94 24.93 -30.55
C LEU A 27 16.38 25.48 -29.18
N VAL A 28 16.03 26.72 -28.87
CA VAL A 28 16.27 27.32 -27.54
C VAL A 28 15.46 26.59 -26.48
N SER A 29 14.22 26.23 -26.79
CA SER A 29 13.37 25.44 -25.87
C SER A 29 13.93 24.03 -25.65
N SER A 30 14.53 23.41 -26.67
CA SER A 30 15.25 22.14 -26.53
C SER A 30 16.51 22.28 -25.68
N PHE A 31 17.22 23.40 -25.80
CA PHE A 31 18.44 23.66 -25.01
C PHE A 31 18.12 24.00 -23.55
N MET A 32 17.07 24.79 -23.32
CA MET A 32 16.57 25.15 -21.99
C MET A 32 15.65 24.08 -21.38
N GLY A 33 15.33 23.04 -22.14
CA GLY A 33 14.44 21.98 -21.71
C GLY A 33 14.95 21.28 -20.44
N PRO A 34 14.09 20.52 -19.75
CA PRO A 34 14.51 19.66 -18.65
C PRO A 34 15.74 18.83 -19.01
N SER A 35 16.58 18.59 -18.00
CA SER A 35 17.82 17.81 -18.16
C SER A 35 17.57 16.54 -18.98
N PRO A 36 18.47 16.15 -19.89
CA PRO A 36 18.39 14.87 -20.59
C PRO A 36 18.27 13.67 -19.64
N THR A 37 18.69 13.81 -18.39
CA THR A 37 18.62 12.80 -17.33
C THR A 37 17.38 12.93 -16.44
N LEU A 38 16.52 13.93 -16.62
CA LEU A 38 15.32 14.08 -15.82
C LEU A 38 14.27 13.06 -16.27
N SER A 39 13.98 12.11 -15.40
CA SER A 39 12.92 11.14 -15.65
C SER A 39 11.52 11.75 -15.45
N LEU A 40 10.49 11.16 -16.07
CA LEU A 40 9.11 11.63 -15.89
C LEU A 40 8.68 11.50 -14.42
N SER A 41 8.99 10.39 -13.76
CA SER A 41 8.67 10.16 -12.34
C SER A 41 9.40 11.13 -11.39
N GLU A 42 10.62 11.58 -11.70
CA GLU A 42 11.26 12.67 -10.95
C GLU A 42 10.58 14.01 -11.20
N ALA A 43 10.20 14.31 -12.44
CA ALA A 43 9.44 15.52 -12.76
C ALA A 43 8.07 15.55 -12.07
N CYS A 44 7.44 14.40 -11.83
CA CYS A 44 6.19 14.29 -11.08
C CYS A 44 6.32 14.86 -9.65
N LYS A 45 7.50 14.76 -9.03
CA LYS A 45 7.76 15.32 -7.69
C LYS A 45 7.67 16.84 -7.64
N LEU A 46 7.76 17.50 -8.80
CA LEU A 46 7.64 18.96 -8.94
C LEU A 46 6.19 19.44 -9.07
N GLN A 47 5.21 18.53 -9.15
CA GLN A 47 3.76 18.83 -9.22
C GLN A 47 3.38 19.85 -10.30
N SER A 48 4.08 19.82 -11.43
CA SER A 48 3.84 20.72 -12.57
C SER A 48 3.37 19.92 -13.78
N LEU A 49 2.05 19.85 -13.99
CA LEU A 49 1.48 19.17 -15.17
C LEU A 49 1.97 19.79 -16.49
N ALA A 50 2.21 21.11 -16.52
CA ALA A 50 2.78 21.78 -17.69
C ALA A 50 4.19 21.26 -18.04
N LEU A 51 5.01 20.94 -17.04
CA LEU A 51 6.31 20.31 -17.27
C LEU A 51 6.14 18.88 -17.78
N LEU A 52 5.18 18.12 -17.24
CA LEU A 52 4.90 16.76 -17.69
C LEU A 52 4.37 16.73 -19.14
N ASP A 53 3.47 17.65 -19.50
CA ASP A 53 2.99 17.82 -20.87
C ASP A 53 4.15 18.13 -21.82
N TRP A 54 5.09 18.98 -21.40
CA TRP A 54 6.27 19.29 -22.19
C TRP A 54 7.16 18.06 -22.39
N ILE A 55 7.49 17.33 -21.30
CA ILE A 55 8.29 16.10 -21.35
C ILE A 55 7.61 15.08 -22.25
N TRP A 56 6.30 14.90 -22.10
CA TRP A 56 5.50 13.99 -22.90
C TRP A 56 5.52 14.35 -24.39
N ALA A 57 5.25 15.61 -24.73
CA ALA A 57 5.25 16.09 -26.11
C ALA A 57 6.65 16.04 -26.76
N SER A 58 7.72 16.13 -25.96
CA SER A 58 9.11 16.00 -26.42
C SER A 58 9.54 14.57 -26.71
N SER A 59 8.81 13.58 -26.19
CA SER A 59 9.15 12.16 -26.36
C SER A 59 8.78 11.63 -27.74
N CYS A 60 9.57 10.74 -28.31
CA CYS A 60 9.25 10.10 -29.59
C CYS A 60 8.35 8.87 -29.39
N THR A 61 7.45 8.60 -30.33
CA THR A 61 6.48 7.47 -30.25
C THR A 61 7.04 6.14 -30.76
N SER A 62 8.14 6.16 -31.50
CA SER A 62 8.71 4.95 -32.09
C SER A 62 10.21 5.08 -32.28
N ASP A 63 10.90 3.93 -32.32
CA ASP A 63 12.36 3.86 -32.46
C ASP A 63 12.88 4.60 -33.69
N GLY A 64 12.14 4.56 -34.81
CA GLY A 64 12.50 5.25 -36.04
C GLY A 64 12.38 6.78 -35.98
N THR A 65 11.72 7.32 -34.95
CA THR A 65 11.55 8.77 -34.73
C THR A 65 12.43 9.31 -33.60
N ARG A 66 13.30 8.46 -33.04
CA ARG A 66 14.24 8.86 -31.99
C ARG A 66 15.22 9.92 -32.50
N SER A 67 15.44 10.93 -31.68
CA SER A 67 16.55 11.85 -31.88
C SER A 67 17.88 11.09 -31.77
N PRO A 68 18.92 11.46 -32.54
CA PRO A 68 20.27 10.92 -32.37
C PRO A 68 20.90 11.34 -31.03
N HIS A 69 20.35 12.36 -30.37
CA HIS A 69 20.81 12.80 -29.05
C HIS A 69 20.16 11.99 -27.93
N TRP A 70 20.96 11.63 -26.94
CA TRP A 70 20.49 10.87 -25.78
C TRP A 70 19.68 11.75 -24.82
N SER A 71 18.49 11.30 -24.45
CA SER A 71 17.71 11.81 -23.32
C SER A 71 16.69 10.77 -22.86
N LEU A 72 16.33 10.77 -21.58
CA LEU A 72 15.30 9.90 -21.02
C LEU A 72 13.93 10.14 -21.66
N SER A 73 13.57 11.40 -21.92
CA SER A 73 12.31 11.74 -22.62
C SER A 73 12.25 11.12 -24.02
N ASN A 74 13.38 10.99 -24.73
CA ASN A 74 13.42 10.33 -26.03
C ASN A 74 12.99 8.85 -25.95
N PHE A 75 13.23 8.16 -24.83
CA PHE A 75 12.85 6.75 -24.67
C PHE A 75 11.45 6.55 -24.08
N LEU A 76 10.83 7.58 -23.49
CA LEU A 76 9.62 7.48 -22.69
C LEU A 76 8.42 6.78 -23.37
N ARG A 77 8.22 7.02 -24.68
CA ARG A 77 7.11 6.40 -25.45
C ARG A 77 7.56 5.44 -26.54
N SER A 78 8.85 5.37 -26.84
CA SER A 78 9.39 4.45 -27.84
C SER A 78 9.89 3.14 -27.23
N ASP A 79 10.41 3.17 -26.00
CA ASP A 79 10.89 1.96 -25.32
C ASP A 79 9.80 1.39 -24.41
N LYS A 80 9.33 0.19 -24.73
CA LYS A 80 8.21 -0.46 -24.02
C LYS A 80 8.51 -0.74 -22.54
N PHE A 81 9.74 -1.09 -22.19
CA PHE A 81 10.09 -1.43 -20.82
C PHE A 81 10.21 -0.17 -19.97
N TYR A 82 10.91 0.84 -20.49
CA TYR A 82 11.03 2.13 -19.84
C TYR A 82 9.68 2.84 -19.70
N HIS A 83 8.81 2.76 -20.71
CA HIS A 83 7.44 3.27 -20.66
C HIS A 83 6.66 2.68 -19.48
N ARG A 84 6.65 1.35 -19.35
CA ARG A 84 5.95 0.66 -18.25
C ARG A 84 6.55 0.96 -16.88
N TRP A 85 7.88 1.07 -16.81
CA TRP A 85 8.55 1.44 -15.57
C TRP A 85 8.21 2.88 -15.15
N GLN A 86 8.18 3.82 -16.09
CA GLN A 86 7.79 5.20 -15.84
C GLN A 86 6.34 5.33 -15.39
N PHE A 87 5.43 4.55 -15.98
CA PHE A 87 4.05 4.47 -15.50
C PHE A 87 4.00 4.10 -14.02
N ALA A 88 4.61 2.97 -13.64
CA ALA A 88 4.60 2.51 -12.25
C ALA A 88 5.25 3.51 -11.29
N ALA A 89 6.40 4.07 -11.67
CA ALA A 89 7.13 5.04 -10.84
C ALA A 89 6.39 6.38 -10.68
N ALA A 90 5.81 6.92 -11.76
CA ALA A 90 5.00 8.14 -11.71
C ALA A 90 3.72 7.93 -10.89
N LEU A 91 3.10 6.76 -11.02
CA LEU A 91 1.90 6.42 -10.28
C LEU A 91 2.17 6.29 -8.77
N LYS A 92 3.30 5.71 -8.38
CA LYS A 92 3.77 5.69 -6.99
C LYS A 92 3.92 7.11 -6.43
N VAL A 93 4.53 8.03 -7.18
CA VAL A 93 4.66 9.44 -6.75
C VAL A 93 3.29 10.09 -6.58
N ALA A 94 2.34 9.85 -7.48
CA ALA A 94 0.99 10.38 -7.38
C ALA A 94 0.27 9.90 -6.11
N VAL A 95 0.39 8.62 -5.78
CA VAL A 95 -0.18 8.00 -4.56
C VAL A 95 0.47 8.55 -3.30
N GLU A 96 1.81 8.58 -3.22
CA GLU A 96 2.55 9.11 -2.06
C GLU A 96 2.27 10.60 -1.79
N LYS A 97 1.90 11.36 -2.83
CA LYS A 97 1.57 12.78 -2.73
C LYS A 97 0.08 13.07 -2.62
N GLU A 98 -0.77 12.03 -2.68
CA GLU A 98 -2.23 12.15 -2.78
C GLU A 98 -2.67 13.10 -3.92
N ASP A 99 -1.90 13.15 -5.00
CA ASP A 99 -2.12 14.07 -6.13
C ASP A 99 -3.04 13.42 -7.16
N VAL A 100 -4.35 13.64 -6.98
CA VAL A 100 -5.40 13.12 -7.87
C VAL A 100 -5.29 13.70 -9.30
N ALA A 101 -4.76 14.92 -9.45
CA ALA A 101 -4.59 15.53 -10.77
C ALA A 101 -3.48 14.82 -11.56
N LEU A 102 -2.35 14.54 -10.88
CA LEU A 102 -1.28 13.74 -11.44
C LEU A 102 -1.74 12.30 -11.74
N LEU A 103 -2.52 11.68 -10.84
CA LEU A 103 -3.07 10.34 -11.04
C LEU A 103 -3.88 10.26 -12.34
N LYS A 104 -4.81 11.21 -12.55
CA LYS A 104 -5.60 11.32 -13.77
C LYS A 104 -4.74 11.55 -15.01
N TRP A 105 -3.73 12.43 -14.89
CA TRP A 105 -2.81 12.71 -15.98
C TRP A 105 -2.01 11.47 -16.39
N VAL A 106 -1.52 10.67 -15.44
CA VAL A 106 -0.78 9.43 -15.74
C VAL A 106 -1.69 8.45 -16.50
N PHE A 107 -2.92 8.23 -16.03
CA PHE A 107 -3.87 7.32 -16.68
C PHE A 107 -4.32 7.77 -18.08
N SER A 108 -4.39 9.07 -18.35
CA SER A 108 -4.76 9.56 -19.68
C SER A 108 -3.65 9.42 -20.70
N HIS A 109 -2.39 9.45 -20.26
CA HIS A 109 -1.22 9.45 -21.15
C HIS A 109 -0.66 8.05 -21.39
N PHE A 110 -0.59 7.21 -20.34
CA PHE A 110 -0.09 5.85 -20.45
C PHE A 110 -1.21 4.88 -20.80
N GLN A 111 -0.97 4.01 -21.77
CA GLN A 111 -1.90 2.97 -22.22
C GLN A 111 -1.21 1.60 -22.21
N SER A 112 -1.99 0.52 -22.21
CA SER A 112 -1.49 -0.87 -22.13
C SER A 112 -0.48 -1.12 -20.98
N CYS A 113 -0.60 -0.38 -19.88
CA CYS A 113 0.24 -0.54 -18.70
C CYS A 113 -0.47 -1.33 -17.60
N VAL A 114 0.29 -1.78 -16.60
CA VAL A 114 -0.21 -2.59 -15.49
C VAL A 114 0.08 -1.87 -14.19
N VAL A 115 -0.97 -1.66 -13.39
CA VAL A 115 -0.84 -1.28 -11.98
C VAL A 115 -0.54 -2.53 -11.19
N THR A 116 0.62 -2.54 -10.54
CA THR A 116 1.13 -3.71 -9.82
C THR A 116 0.44 -3.88 -8.46
N PRO A 117 0.37 -5.13 -7.93
CA PRO A 117 -0.17 -5.40 -6.60
C PRO A 117 0.49 -4.55 -5.51
N ASP A 118 1.82 -4.39 -5.55
CA ASP A 118 2.58 -3.56 -4.58
C ASP A 118 2.07 -2.11 -4.48
N LEU A 119 1.55 -1.56 -5.58
CA LEU A 119 0.99 -0.21 -5.55
C LEU A 119 -0.40 -0.22 -4.92
N VAL A 120 -1.23 -1.21 -5.25
CA VAL A 120 -2.56 -1.37 -4.63
C VAL A 120 -2.40 -1.54 -3.12
N ASP A 121 -1.43 -2.34 -2.69
CA ASP A 121 -1.05 -2.52 -1.29
C ASP A 121 -0.69 -1.19 -0.63
N LEU A 122 0.15 -0.36 -1.28
CA LEU A 122 0.49 0.98 -0.77
C LEU A 122 -0.75 1.88 -0.62
N VAL A 123 -1.66 1.88 -1.59
CA VAL A 123 -2.90 2.67 -1.52
C VAL A 123 -3.81 2.15 -0.38
N ALA A 124 -3.84 0.83 -0.18
CA ALA A 124 -4.60 0.17 0.88
C ALA A 124 -4.03 0.51 2.28
N GLU A 125 -2.71 0.50 2.44
CA GLU A 125 -2.01 0.92 3.66
C GLU A 125 -2.32 2.39 4.05
N GLN A 126 -2.44 3.26 3.05
CA GLN A 126 -2.81 4.66 3.26
C GLN A 126 -4.31 4.81 3.62
N GLY A 127 -5.13 3.83 3.25
CA GLY A 127 -6.59 3.87 3.41
C GLY A 127 -7.27 4.82 2.41
N ASN A 128 -6.64 5.10 1.27
CA ASN A 128 -7.16 6.07 0.30
C ASN A 128 -8.21 5.43 -0.62
N ILE A 129 -9.44 5.32 -0.12
CA ILE A 129 -10.57 4.73 -0.84
C ILE A 129 -10.86 5.46 -2.16
N SER A 130 -10.63 6.76 -2.22
CA SER A 130 -10.87 7.54 -3.44
C SER A 130 -9.95 7.09 -4.58
N VAL A 131 -8.69 6.79 -4.28
CA VAL A 131 -7.74 6.24 -5.26
C VAL A 131 -8.11 4.81 -5.61
N LEU A 132 -8.49 3.96 -4.64
CA LEU A 132 -8.93 2.59 -4.93
C LEU A 132 -10.15 2.55 -5.87
N GLN A 133 -11.15 3.41 -5.62
CA GLN A 133 -12.31 3.59 -6.49
C GLN A 133 -11.91 4.08 -7.88
N PHE A 134 -10.97 5.02 -7.97
CA PHE A 134 -10.44 5.50 -9.24
C PHE A 134 -9.76 4.38 -10.03
N LEU A 135 -8.91 3.57 -9.38
CA LEU A 135 -8.24 2.43 -10.00
C LEU A 135 -9.25 1.42 -10.53
N LEU A 136 -10.28 1.08 -9.75
CA LEU A 136 -11.34 0.16 -10.16
C LEU A 136 -12.14 0.69 -11.36
N ALA A 137 -12.51 1.98 -11.34
CA ALA A 137 -13.25 2.60 -12.44
C ALA A 137 -12.45 2.71 -13.75
N ASN A 138 -11.11 2.71 -13.67
CA ASN A 138 -10.22 2.82 -14.82
C ASN A 138 -9.49 1.51 -15.16
N ALA A 139 -9.86 0.40 -14.51
CA ALA A 139 -9.32 -0.92 -14.82
C ALA A 139 -9.95 -1.46 -16.12
N SER A 140 -9.15 -1.49 -17.19
CA SER A 140 -9.56 -2.06 -18.47
C SER A 140 -9.39 -3.58 -18.49
N GLN A 141 -10.40 -4.28 -18.98
CA GLN A 141 -10.31 -5.71 -19.31
C GLN A 141 -9.72 -5.95 -20.72
N GLU A 142 -9.70 -4.92 -21.56
CA GLU A 142 -9.21 -4.97 -22.93
C GLU A 142 -7.68 -4.76 -23.00
N SER A 143 -7.07 -5.14 -24.12
CA SER A 143 -5.61 -5.07 -24.33
C SER A 143 -5.06 -3.64 -24.42
N GLU A 144 -5.90 -2.67 -24.73
CA GLU A 144 -5.48 -1.29 -25.01
C GLU A 144 -5.50 -0.39 -23.78
N GLY A 145 -6.33 -0.68 -22.78
CA GLY A 145 -6.38 0.10 -21.55
C GLY A 145 -5.41 -0.38 -20.45
N ASN A 146 -5.33 0.40 -19.37
CA ASN A 146 -4.51 0.05 -18.21
C ASN A 146 -5.19 -1.04 -17.38
N LYS A 147 -4.42 -2.06 -17.00
CA LYS A 147 -4.88 -3.17 -16.17
C LYS A 147 -4.52 -2.90 -14.71
N VAL A 148 -5.39 -3.31 -13.80
CA VAL A 148 -5.11 -3.26 -12.36
C VAL A 148 -5.04 -4.68 -11.83
N GLU A 149 -3.87 -5.06 -11.35
CA GLU A 149 -3.66 -6.34 -10.67
C GLU A 149 -3.92 -6.14 -9.18
N TRP A 150 -5.08 -6.62 -8.73
CA TRP A 150 -5.44 -6.58 -7.33
C TRP A 150 -4.71 -7.70 -6.59
N GLY A 151 -3.90 -7.34 -5.59
CA GLY A 151 -3.20 -8.29 -4.74
C GLY A 151 -4.14 -8.93 -3.71
N GLY A 152 -3.87 -10.18 -3.34
CA GLY A 152 -4.57 -10.83 -2.21
C GLY A 152 -4.22 -10.22 -0.86
N ASP A 153 -3.07 -9.53 -0.78
CA ASP A 153 -2.51 -9.02 0.47
C ASP A 153 -2.95 -7.57 0.77
N SER A 154 -3.57 -6.86 -0.18
CA SER A 154 -3.98 -5.46 0.00
C SER A 154 -4.96 -5.28 1.17
N ILE A 155 -5.84 -6.25 1.40
CA ILE A 155 -6.75 -6.26 2.56
C ILE A 155 -5.96 -6.41 3.86
N GLN A 156 -5.00 -7.33 3.90
CA GLN A 156 -4.15 -7.54 5.07
C GLN A 156 -3.34 -6.28 5.39
N GLN A 157 -2.81 -5.60 4.37
CA GLN A 157 -2.05 -4.37 4.55
C GLN A 157 -2.93 -3.22 5.08
N ALA A 158 -4.16 -3.07 4.58
CA ALA A 158 -5.12 -2.12 5.13
C ALA A 158 -5.42 -2.43 6.60
N LEU A 159 -5.70 -3.68 6.95
CA LEU A 159 -5.99 -4.11 8.33
C LEU A 159 -4.79 -3.88 9.26
N ALA A 160 -3.57 -4.24 8.83
CA ALA A 160 -2.35 -4.03 9.60
C ALA A 160 -2.06 -2.55 9.90
N LYS A 161 -2.57 -1.63 9.08
CA LYS A 161 -2.50 -0.18 9.30
C LYS A 161 -3.76 0.41 9.95
N GLY A 162 -4.70 -0.43 10.38
CA GLY A 162 -5.97 -0.02 10.98
C GLY A 162 -6.92 0.70 10.01
N LYS A 163 -6.75 0.54 8.70
CA LYS A 163 -7.58 1.16 7.66
C LYS A 163 -8.80 0.30 7.36
N LEU A 164 -9.69 0.16 8.35
CA LEU A 164 -10.85 -0.74 8.30
C LEU A 164 -11.74 -0.46 7.08
N ASP A 165 -12.12 0.81 6.85
CA ASP A 165 -12.98 1.18 5.72
C ASP A 165 -12.41 0.76 4.36
N ALA A 166 -11.08 0.86 4.19
CA ALA A 166 -10.40 0.42 2.97
C ALA A 166 -10.39 -1.10 2.84
N ALA A 167 -10.19 -1.84 3.93
CA ALA A 167 -10.27 -3.30 3.95
C ALA A 167 -11.68 -3.80 3.60
N HIS A 168 -12.72 -3.21 4.20
CA HIS A 168 -14.13 -3.51 3.88
C HIS A 168 -14.45 -3.20 2.42
N TRP A 169 -13.98 -2.05 1.91
CA TRP A 169 -14.19 -1.67 0.52
C TRP A 169 -13.52 -2.65 -0.44
N LEU A 170 -12.26 -3.01 -0.19
CA LEU A 170 -11.51 -3.98 -1.01
C LEU A 170 -12.21 -5.34 -1.02
N TYR A 171 -12.62 -5.85 0.14
CA TYR A 171 -13.33 -7.12 0.25
C TYR A 171 -14.66 -7.13 -0.52
N SER A 172 -15.38 -6.01 -0.50
CA SER A 172 -16.72 -5.92 -1.10
C SER A 172 -16.70 -5.69 -2.61
N ASN A 173 -15.65 -5.06 -3.15
CA ASN A 173 -15.62 -4.59 -4.53
C ASN A 173 -14.65 -5.35 -5.43
N ILE A 174 -13.67 -6.04 -4.85
CA ILE A 174 -12.65 -6.75 -5.63
C ILE A 174 -12.96 -8.25 -5.60
N PRO A 175 -13.01 -8.91 -6.77
CA PRO A 175 -13.20 -10.35 -6.81
C PRO A 175 -11.99 -11.03 -6.18
N LEU A 176 -12.13 -11.50 -4.93
CA LEU A 176 -11.14 -12.34 -4.24
C LEU A 176 -11.11 -13.78 -4.78
N GLU A 177 -11.36 -13.94 -6.09
CA GLU A 177 -11.30 -15.21 -6.80
C GLU A 177 -9.88 -15.77 -6.66
N GLY A 178 -9.74 -16.77 -5.79
CA GLY A 178 -8.44 -17.39 -5.50
C GLY A 178 -7.84 -17.06 -4.15
N MET A 179 -8.53 -16.34 -3.25
CA MET A 179 -8.06 -16.22 -1.86
C MET A 179 -7.96 -17.62 -1.25
N ASN A 180 -6.72 -18.07 -1.08
CA ASN A 180 -6.45 -19.41 -0.58
C ASN A 180 -6.73 -19.49 0.93
N ARG A 181 -6.73 -20.72 1.47
CA ARG A 181 -7.02 -20.94 2.90
C ARG A 181 -6.06 -20.16 3.82
N GLN A 182 -4.78 -20.06 3.44
CA GLN A 182 -3.75 -19.39 4.23
C GLN A 182 -3.96 -17.88 4.26
N GLN A 183 -4.19 -17.26 3.10
CA GLN A 183 -4.52 -15.83 2.99
C GLN A 183 -5.77 -15.48 3.78
N ARG A 184 -6.81 -16.34 3.74
CA ARG A 184 -8.01 -16.13 4.57
C ARG A 184 -7.69 -16.18 6.06
N THR A 185 -6.94 -17.19 6.50
CA THR A 185 -6.52 -17.31 7.91
C THR A 185 -5.76 -16.07 8.37
N TRP A 186 -4.79 -15.60 7.58
CA TRP A 186 -4.00 -14.42 7.91
C TRP A 186 -4.79 -13.12 7.86
N THR A 187 -5.76 -13.00 6.94
CA THR A 187 -6.64 -11.83 6.87
C THR A 187 -7.59 -11.77 8.07
N ILE A 188 -8.16 -12.92 8.49
CA ILE A 188 -8.97 -13.00 9.72
C ILE A 188 -8.13 -12.60 10.93
N LYS A 189 -6.89 -13.10 11.02
CA LYS A 189 -5.96 -12.71 12.09
C LYS A 189 -5.70 -11.21 12.10
N ALA A 190 -5.33 -10.62 10.95
CA ALA A 190 -5.08 -9.19 10.84
C ALA A 190 -6.31 -8.35 11.21
N ALA A 191 -7.52 -8.82 10.90
CA ALA A 191 -8.75 -8.15 11.27
C ALA A 191 -9.02 -8.22 12.78
N MET A 192 -8.75 -9.36 13.42
CA MET A 192 -8.86 -9.48 14.87
C MET A 192 -7.83 -8.61 15.59
N ASP A 193 -6.59 -8.57 15.11
CA ASP A 193 -5.53 -7.71 15.66
C ASP A 193 -5.88 -6.23 15.50
N ALA A 194 -6.58 -5.86 14.42
CA ALA A 194 -7.11 -4.52 14.21
C ALA A 194 -8.41 -4.23 15.00
N GLY A 195 -8.96 -5.21 15.71
CA GLY A 195 -10.20 -5.08 16.50
C GLY A 195 -11.50 -5.13 15.68
N ASP A 196 -11.44 -5.49 14.40
CA ASP A 196 -12.60 -5.52 13.49
C ASP A 196 -13.30 -6.89 13.51
N LEU A 197 -13.99 -7.15 14.63
CA LEU A 197 -14.72 -8.41 14.83
C LEU A 197 -15.87 -8.60 13.84
N ASP A 198 -16.43 -7.51 13.30
CA ASP A 198 -17.50 -7.60 12.32
C ASP A 198 -16.97 -8.05 10.95
N PHE A 199 -15.81 -7.54 10.53
CA PHE A 199 -15.12 -8.06 9.34
C PHE A 199 -14.73 -9.53 9.50
N CYS A 200 -14.27 -9.93 10.68
CA CYS A 200 -13.97 -11.32 11.00
C CYS A 200 -15.19 -12.22 10.75
N LYS A 201 -16.36 -11.86 11.29
CA LYS A 201 -17.61 -12.63 11.13
C LYS A 201 -17.99 -12.81 9.66
N VAL A 202 -17.80 -11.78 8.83
CA VAL A 202 -18.09 -11.85 7.39
C VAL A 202 -17.16 -12.83 6.67
N MET A 203 -15.89 -12.89 7.06
CA MET A 203 -14.90 -13.79 6.45
C MET A 203 -14.92 -15.23 6.98
N MET A 204 -15.65 -15.50 8.06
CA MET A 204 -15.66 -16.82 8.71
C MET A 204 -16.20 -17.92 7.79
N PRO A 205 -15.48 -19.05 7.63
CA PRO A 205 -16.04 -20.23 6.99
C PRO A 205 -17.22 -20.80 7.78
N ILE A 206 -18.23 -21.30 7.08
CA ILE A 206 -19.40 -21.95 7.70
C ILE A 206 -18.93 -23.08 8.63
N GLY A 207 -19.42 -23.07 9.87
CA GLY A 207 -19.13 -24.10 10.87
C GLY A 207 -17.76 -23.98 11.55
N ARG A 208 -17.04 -22.86 11.36
CA ARG A 208 -15.78 -22.58 12.09
C ARG A 208 -16.00 -21.53 13.17
N CYS A 209 -15.20 -21.62 14.24
CA CYS A 209 -15.21 -20.65 15.33
C CYS A 209 -14.12 -19.60 15.09
N LEU A 210 -14.40 -18.34 15.41
CA LEU A 210 -13.40 -17.27 15.28
C LEU A 210 -12.19 -17.53 16.19
N LEU A 211 -12.40 -18.15 17.34
CA LEU A 211 -11.31 -18.54 18.26
C LEU A 211 -10.34 -19.55 17.64
N ASP A 212 -10.75 -20.35 16.65
CA ASP A 212 -9.85 -21.26 15.90
C ASP A 212 -8.75 -20.50 15.13
N TYR A 213 -8.93 -19.19 14.93
CA TYR A 213 -8.01 -18.31 14.19
C TYR A 213 -7.21 -17.39 15.11
N SER A 214 -7.48 -17.46 16.41
CA SER A 214 -6.93 -16.54 17.43
C SER A 214 -5.61 -17.01 18.03
N GLU A 215 -4.94 -17.98 17.41
CA GLU A 215 -3.58 -18.38 17.76
C GLU A 215 -2.68 -17.15 17.63
N TYR A 216 -2.12 -16.71 18.77
CA TYR A 216 -1.34 -15.47 18.90
C TYR A 216 -2.11 -14.17 18.60
N CYS A 217 -3.44 -14.17 18.72
CA CYS A 217 -4.25 -12.95 18.76
C CYS A 217 -4.60 -12.65 20.22
N SER A 218 -4.09 -11.53 20.71
CA SER A 218 -4.04 -11.24 22.14
C SER A 218 -4.52 -9.83 22.47
N THR A 219 -5.43 -9.30 21.67
CA THR A 219 -6.17 -8.11 22.08
C THR A 219 -6.92 -8.44 23.38
N PRO A 220 -6.97 -7.53 24.37
CA PRO A 220 -7.63 -7.80 25.64
C PRO A 220 -9.06 -8.32 25.48
N GLU A 221 -9.77 -7.83 24.48
CA GLU A 221 -11.15 -8.23 24.15
C GLU A 221 -11.23 -9.69 23.71
N VAL A 222 -10.29 -10.16 22.88
CA VAL A 222 -10.25 -11.57 22.44
C VAL A 222 -9.83 -12.48 23.58
N VAL A 223 -8.87 -12.06 24.42
CA VAL A 223 -8.45 -12.84 25.59
C VAL A 223 -9.58 -12.97 26.61
N GLU A 224 -10.30 -11.88 26.88
CA GLU A 224 -11.49 -11.90 27.74
C GLU A 224 -12.56 -12.83 27.19
N TRP A 225 -12.81 -12.80 25.88
CA TRP A 225 -13.75 -13.72 25.24
C TRP A 225 -13.30 -15.20 25.33
N LYS A 226 -12.00 -15.48 25.14
CA LYS A 226 -11.44 -16.83 25.31
C LYS A 226 -11.63 -17.35 26.74
N LEU A 227 -11.41 -16.50 27.75
CA LEU A 227 -11.65 -16.81 29.16
C LEU A 227 -13.12 -17.10 29.43
N ASP A 228 -14.03 -16.23 28.97
CA ASP A 228 -15.47 -16.36 29.20
C ASP A 228 -16.05 -17.65 28.61
N CYS A 229 -15.47 -18.13 27.50
CA CYS A 229 -15.89 -19.38 26.85
C CYS A 229 -15.12 -20.62 27.35
N GLY A 230 -14.17 -20.46 28.27
CA GLY A 230 -13.31 -21.55 28.78
C GLY A 230 -12.38 -22.15 27.73
N TYR A 231 -12.03 -21.39 26.69
CA TYR A 231 -11.17 -21.86 25.59
C TYR A 231 -9.74 -22.14 26.09
N LEU A 232 -9.20 -21.25 26.94
CA LEU A 232 -7.82 -21.34 27.47
C LEU A 232 -7.60 -22.58 28.35
N LYS A 233 -8.64 -23.07 29.04
CA LYS A 233 -8.57 -24.31 29.85
C LYS A 233 -8.13 -25.53 29.04
N ARG A 234 -8.43 -25.53 27.74
CA ARG A 234 -8.15 -26.66 26.84
C ARG A 234 -6.80 -26.50 26.13
N ASP A 235 -6.31 -25.28 26.02
CA ASP A 235 -5.09 -24.93 25.28
C ASP A 235 -4.12 -24.17 26.20
N VAL A 236 -3.28 -24.96 26.87
CA VAL A 236 -2.27 -24.47 27.83
C VAL A 236 -1.24 -23.57 27.14
N PHE A 237 -0.97 -23.77 25.85
CA PHE A 237 0.00 -22.96 25.11
C PHE A 237 -0.57 -21.58 24.77
N ASP A 238 -1.81 -21.53 24.28
CA ASP A 238 -2.51 -20.26 24.00
C ASP A 238 -2.73 -19.42 25.27
N ALA A 239 -2.93 -20.06 26.43
CA ALA A 239 -3.02 -19.40 27.73
C ALA A 239 -1.72 -18.65 28.09
N VAL A 240 -0.56 -19.27 27.86
CA VAL A 240 0.75 -18.67 28.14
C VAL A 240 1.04 -17.49 27.21
N VAL A 241 0.81 -17.68 25.91
CA VAL A 241 0.98 -16.62 24.90
C VAL A 241 0.09 -15.42 25.24
N SER A 242 -1.17 -15.67 25.63
CA SER A 242 -2.11 -14.61 26.02
C SER A 242 -1.61 -13.80 27.23
N ILE A 243 -0.99 -14.45 28.23
CA ILE A 243 -0.41 -13.74 29.39
C ILE A 243 0.72 -12.81 28.94
N ARG A 244 1.67 -13.31 28.14
CA ARG A 244 2.80 -12.50 27.63
C ARG A 244 2.29 -11.29 26.85
N ASP A 245 1.33 -11.49 25.98
CA ASP A 245 0.84 -10.43 25.10
C ASP A 245 -0.07 -9.41 25.83
N LEU A 246 -0.62 -9.77 27.00
CA LEU A 246 -1.32 -8.82 27.89
C LEU A 246 -0.37 -7.91 28.67
N VAL A 247 0.91 -8.29 28.84
CA VAL A 247 1.90 -7.52 29.61
C VAL A 247 2.00 -6.05 29.16
N PRO A 248 2.13 -5.72 27.85
CA PRO A 248 2.20 -4.33 27.39
C PRO A 248 0.93 -3.53 27.69
N THR A 249 -0.23 -4.21 27.69
CA THR A 249 -1.54 -3.60 27.94
C THR A 249 -1.74 -3.25 29.42
N GLY A 250 -1.10 -4.00 30.32
CA GLY A 250 -1.23 -3.84 31.77
C GLY A 250 -2.57 -4.33 32.34
N ARG A 251 -3.31 -5.16 31.60
CA ARG A 251 -4.55 -5.83 32.04
C ARG A 251 -4.24 -6.99 33.00
N VAL A 252 -3.76 -6.65 34.20
CA VAL A 252 -3.42 -7.61 35.27
C VAL A 252 -4.62 -8.46 35.67
N ASP A 253 -5.83 -7.90 35.58
CA ASP A 253 -7.09 -8.61 35.84
C ASP A 253 -7.25 -9.85 34.96
N LEU A 254 -6.97 -9.72 33.65
CA LEU A 254 -7.06 -10.83 32.71
C LEU A 254 -5.92 -11.83 32.93
N MET A 255 -4.71 -11.35 33.20
CA MET A 255 -3.56 -12.23 33.50
C MET A 255 -3.84 -13.11 34.72
N GLN A 256 -4.39 -12.51 35.79
CA GLN A 256 -4.71 -13.20 37.04
C GLN A 256 -5.83 -14.24 36.83
N ARG A 257 -6.87 -13.89 36.05
CA ARG A 257 -7.91 -14.85 35.65
C ARG A 257 -7.33 -16.06 34.91
N ILE A 258 -6.36 -15.87 34.00
CA ILE A 258 -5.70 -16.99 33.30
C ILE A 258 -4.90 -17.84 34.29
N SER A 259 -4.13 -17.22 35.19
CA SER A 259 -3.38 -17.95 36.22
C SER A 259 -4.26 -18.82 37.12
N ASP A 260 -5.40 -18.29 37.55
CA ASP A 260 -6.35 -19.00 38.42
C ASP A 260 -6.92 -20.26 37.74
N GLU A 261 -7.13 -20.22 36.41
CA GLU A 261 -7.63 -21.37 35.64
C GLU A 261 -6.60 -22.48 35.44
N HIS A 262 -5.31 -22.20 35.61
CA HIS A 262 -4.19 -23.11 35.34
C HIS A 262 -3.34 -23.44 36.59
N HIS A 263 -3.93 -23.35 37.79
CA HIS A 263 -3.23 -23.60 39.06
C HIS A 263 -2.57 -25.00 39.17
N GLU A 264 -3.07 -26.01 38.45
CA GLU A 264 -2.51 -27.37 38.40
C GLU A 264 -1.74 -27.59 37.09
N LEU A 265 -0.45 -27.22 37.09
CA LEU A 265 0.39 -27.32 35.90
C LEU A 265 0.79 -28.77 35.61
N PRO A 266 0.70 -29.24 34.35
CA PRO A 266 1.35 -30.48 33.95
C PRO A 266 2.86 -30.37 34.19
N GLY A 267 3.44 -31.33 34.91
CA GLY A 267 4.85 -31.31 35.36
C GLY A 267 5.93 -31.33 34.26
N ASP A 268 5.53 -31.29 32.99
CA ASP A 268 6.38 -31.31 31.80
C ASP A 268 6.21 -30.05 30.93
N SER A 269 5.62 -28.98 31.48
CA SER A 269 5.27 -27.77 30.71
C SER A 269 6.40 -26.75 30.62
N GLU A 270 6.57 -26.14 29.44
CA GLU A 270 7.49 -25.02 29.15
C GLU A 270 7.10 -23.71 29.88
N TRP A 271 6.07 -23.75 30.73
CA TRP A 271 5.52 -22.63 31.50
C TRP A 271 6.57 -21.78 32.22
N PRO A 272 7.52 -22.34 33.00
CA PRO A 272 8.45 -21.52 33.77
C PRO A 272 9.33 -20.60 32.92
N GLY A 273 9.70 -21.04 31.70
CA GLY A 273 10.51 -20.24 30.77
C GLY A 273 9.73 -19.06 30.19
N GLU A 274 8.52 -19.33 29.70
CA GLU A 274 7.67 -18.28 29.11
C GLU A 274 7.19 -17.25 30.15
N TRP A 275 6.95 -17.68 31.41
CA TRP A 275 6.65 -16.76 32.51
C TRP A 275 7.86 -15.87 32.86
N GLN A 276 9.07 -16.43 32.82
CA GLN A 276 10.29 -15.66 33.05
C GLN A 276 10.47 -14.61 31.95
N ASP A 277 10.22 -14.97 30.69
CA ASP A 277 10.29 -14.04 29.55
C ASP A 277 9.22 -12.94 29.66
N ALA A 278 7.97 -13.29 29.99
CA ALA A 278 6.89 -12.31 30.20
C ALA A 278 7.18 -11.32 31.35
N LEU A 279 7.76 -11.79 32.46
CA LEU A 279 8.18 -10.92 33.56
C LEU A 279 9.36 -10.02 33.17
N ASN A 280 10.28 -10.52 32.34
CA ASN A 280 11.39 -9.74 31.81
C ASN A 280 10.88 -8.62 30.89
N ASP A 281 9.93 -8.92 30.01
CA ASP A 281 9.26 -7.93 29.15
C ASP A 281 8.47 -6.90 29.96
N ALA A 282 7.79 -7.32 31.03
CA ALA A 282 7.09 -6.42 31.94
C ALA A 282 8.05 -5.42 32.62
N CYS A 283 9.23 -5.89 33.01
CA CYS A 283 10.29 -5.06 33.56
C CYS A 283 10.81 -4.05 32.52
N HIS A 284 11.10 -4.49 31.29
CA HIS A 284 11.54 -3.62 30.21
C HIS A 284 10.49 -2.56 29.83
N ALA A 285 9.20 -2.92 29.87
CA ALA A 285 8.08 -2.02 29.59
C ALA A 285 7.71 -1.09 30.77
N GLY A 286 8.38 -1.19 31.92
CA GLY A 286 8.11 -0.36 33.11
C GLY A 286 6.76 -0.65 33.78
N LYS A 287 6.16 -1.82 33.52
CA LYS A 287 4.84 -2.21 34.03
C LYS A 287 4.94 -2.90 35.38
N LEU A 288 5.42 -2.17 36.40
CA LEU A 288 5.61 -2.67 37.77
C LEU A 288 4.40 -3.38 38.41
N PRO A 289 3.13 -3.02 38.11
CA PRO A 289 1.98 -3.76 38.64
C PRO A 289 1.87 -5.21 38.15
N VAL A 290 2.49 -5.56 37.02
CA VAL A 290 2.48 -6.92 36.44
C VAL A 290 3.48 -7.85 37.15
N VAL A 291 4.50 -7.28 37.80
CA VAL A 291 5.60 -8.01 38.44
C VAL A 291 5.33 -8.26 39.94
N LYS A 292 4.27 -7.67 40.49
CA LYS A 292 3.92 -7.73 41.92
C LYS A 292 2.84 -8.76 42.19
#